data_AF-A0A8T4DH52-F1
#
_entry.id   AF-A0A8T4DH52-F1
#
_cell.length_a   1.000
_cell.length_b   1.000
_cell.length_c   1.000
_cell.angle_alpha   90.00
_cell.angle_beta   90.00
_cell.angle_gamma   90.00
#
_symmetry.space_group_name_H-M   'P 1'
#
loop_
_entity.id
_entity.type
_entity.pdbx_description
1 polymer ?
#
loop_
_entity_poly.entity_id
_entity_poly.type
_entity_poly.pdbx_seq_one_letter_code
_entity_poly.pdbx_strand_id
1 'polypeptide(L)'
;MSAVENLNDLIVWATDGGNVCEFLDEVLDLIHNKFGKFVTIEEIAKERNWQFEGHAGYICYLCSPITVLPDIETREDEDDALMAYKYKPDTPLTEFEIDFCSEAYGEFIDRVIEDLKEIKRENDLKNGDAKLEEIIRQL
;
A
#
# COMPACT_ATOMS: atom_id res chain seq x y z
N MET A 1 -5.59 15.51 -7.31
CA MET A 1 -4.23 15.12 -6.89
C MET A 1 -3.37 14.88 -8.12
N SER A 2 -2.07 15.16 -8.04
CA SER A 2 -1.07 14.83 -9.07
C SER A 2 -0.94 13.31 -9.20
N ALA A 3 -0.78 12.77 -10.41
CA ALA A 3 -0.53 11.34 -10.60
C ALA A 3 0.83 10.95 -10.00
N VAL A 4 0.90 9.77 -9.37
CA VAL A 4 2.16 9.18 -8.93
C VAL A 4 2.80 8.50 -10.13
N GLU A 5 3.91 9.05 -10.62
CA GLU A 5 4.52 8.64 -11.90
C GLU A 5 5.62 7.58 -11.74
N ASN A 6 6.21 7.47 -10.55
CA ASN A 6 7.29 6.51 -10.26
C ASN A 6 7.35 6.13 -8.77
N LEU A 7 8.24 5.19 -8.44
CA LEU A 7 8.40 4.63 -7.10
C LEU A 7 8.81 5.67 -6.05
N ASN A 8 9.70 6.60 -6.39
CA ASN A 8 10.14 7.63 -5.44
C ASN A 8 8.99 8.59 -5.12
N ASP A 9 8.17 8.92 -6.12
CA ASP A 9 6.98 9.75 -5.90
C ASP A 9 5.97 9.04 -5.01
N LEU A 10 5.77 7.73 -5.21
CA LEU A 10 4.88 6.91 -4.37
C LEU A 10 5.36 6.90 -2.91
N ILE A 11 6.66 6.66 -2.71
CA ILE A 11 7.27 6.63 -1.38
C ILE A 11 7.16 8.01 -0.72
N VAL A 12 7.52 9.10 -1.42
CA VAL A 12 7.41 10.46 -0.88
C VAL A 12 5.97 10.78 -0.50
N TRP A 13 5.01 10.46 -1.37
CA TRP A 13 3.60 10.67 -1.14
C TRP A 13 3.10 9.88 0.08
N ALA A 14 3.49 8.60 0.20
CA ALA A 14 3.08 7.72 1.30
C ALA A 14 3.78 7.99 2.65
N THR A 15 4.82 8.83 2.69
CA THR A 15 5.43 9.24 3.98
C THR A 15 4.57 10.21 4.80
N ASP A 16 3.53 10.80 4.18
CA ASP A 16 2.48 11.54 4.87
C ASP A 16 1.37 10.58 5.29
N GLY A 17 1.15 10.41 6.59
CA GLY A 17 0.11 9.51 7.11
C GLY A 17 -1.29 9.88 6.64
N GLY A 18 -1.57 11.16 6.40
CA GLY A 18 -2.87 11.59 5.88
C GLY A 18 -3.16 11.03 4.48
N ASN A 19 -2.14 10.98 3.62
CA ASN A 19 -2.24 10.41 2.28
C ASN A 19 -2.51 8.90 2.31
N VAL A 20 -1.83 8.18 3.21
CA VAL A 20 -2.02 6.73 3.36
C VAL A 20 -3.44 6.43 3.83
N CYS A 21 -3.94 7.15 4.84
CA CYS A 21 -5.32 6.98 5.31
C CYS A 21 -6.34 7.28 4.20
N GLU A 22 -6.18 8.40 3.48
CA GLU A 22 -7.08 8.74 2.37
C GLU A 22 -7.09 7.66 1.28
N PHE A 23 -5.92 7.08 0.96
CA PHE A 23 -5.86 5.96 0.04
C PHE A 23 -6.53 4.69 0.56
N LEU A 24 -6.32 4.33 1.82
CA LEU A 24 -6.95 3.17 2.41
C LEU A 24 -8.47 3.32 2.43
N ASP A 25 -8.99 4.51 2.76
CA ASP A 25 -10.41 4.82 2.73
C ASP A 25 -10.99 4.66 1.32
N GLU A 26 -10.31 5.20 0.29
CA GLU A 26 -10.75 5.05 -1.09
C GLU A 26 -10.72 3.59 -1.58
N VAL A 27 -9.70 2.82 -1.19
CA VAL A 27 -9.61 1.39 -1.53
C VAL A 27 -10.72 0.61 -0.82
N LEU A 28 -10.98 0.90 0.44
CA LEU A 28 -12.08 0.28 1.19
C LEU A 28 -13.42 0.59 0.52
N ASP A 29 -13.66 1.84 0.13
CA ASP A 29 -14.85 2.22 -0.63
C ASP A 29 -14.96 1.46 -1.96
N LEU A 30 -13.85 1.29 -2.69
CA LEU A 30 -13.83 0.52 -3.93
C LEU A 30 -14.20 -0.95 -3.69
N ILE A 31 -13.64 -1.58 -2.66
CA ILE A 31 -13.94 -2.97 -2.31
C ILE A 31 -15.38 -3.11 -1.82
N HIS A 32 -15.87 -2.19 -0.97
CA HIS A 32 -17.24 -2.15 -0.48
C HIS A 32 -18.26 -2.02 -1.62
N ASN A 33 -17.99 -1.15 -2.59
CA ASN A 33 -18.85 -0.95 -3.77
C ASN A 33 -18.85 -2.13 -4.74
N LYS A 34 -17.89 -3.06 -4.61
CA LYS A 34 -17.80 -4.31 -5.37
C LYS A 34 -18.22 -5.52 -4.51
N PHE A 35 -19.32 -5.40 -3.77
CA PHE A 35 -19.86 -6.46 -2.90
C PHE A 35 -19.84 -7.85 -3.55
N GLY A 36 -19.22 -8.82 -2.88
CA GLY A 36 -19.13 -10.21 -3.31
C GLY A 36 -18.15 -10.48 -4.46
N LYS A 37 -17.45 -9.47 -4.98
CA LYS A 37 -16.43 -9.59 -6.02
C LYS A 37 -15.04 -9.33 -5.46
N PHE A 38 -14.03 -9.90 -6.11
CA PHE A 38 -12.64 -9.58 -5.82
C PHE A 38 -12.25 -8.27 -6.50
N VAL A 39 -11.36 -7.54 -5.84
CA VAL A 39 -10.69 -6.33 -6.32
C VAL A 39 -9.19 -6.60 -6.25
N THR A 40 -8.50 -6.57 -7.39
CA THR A 40 -7.05 -6.80 -7.45
C THR A 40 -6.24 -5.53 -7.21
N ILE A 41 -4.94 -5.66 -6.87
CA ILE A 41 -4.01 -4.52 -6.84
C ILE A 41 -3.97 -3.82 -8.21
N GLU A 42 -4.04 -4.57 -9.31
CA GLU A 42 -4.12 -4.00 -10.66
C GLU A 42 -5.35 -3.09 -10.84
N GLU A 43 -6.52 -3.51 -10.35
CA GLU A 43 -7.74 -2.70 -10.39
C GLU A 43 -7.62 -1.44 -9.51
N ILE A 44 -7.03 -1.57 -8.31
CA ILE A 44 -6.78 -0.43 -7.42
C ILE A 44 -5.88 0.60 -8.10
N ALA A 45 -4.77 0.14 -8.70
CA ALA A 45 -3.83 1.01 -9.40
C ALA A 45 -4.47 1.70 -10.62
N LYS A 46 -5.33 0.99 -11.36
CA LYS A 46 -6.08 1.55 -12.49
C LYS A 46 -7.02 2.68 -12.06
N GLU A 47 -7.76 2.52 -10.97
CA GLU A 47 -8.66 3.58 -10.49
C GLU A 47 -7.91 4.83 -10.03
N ARG A 48 -6.70 4.65 -9.51
CA ARG A 48 -5.83 5.76 -9.09
C ARG A 48 -4.99 6.34 -10.22
N ASN A 49 -5.09 5.79 -11.43
CA ASN A 49 -4.26 6.14 -12.58
C ASN A 49 -2.75 6.05 -12.26
N TRP A 50 -2.37 5.02 -11.50
CA TRP A 50 -0.98 4.74 -11.12
C TRP A 50 -0.35 3.74 -12.10
N GLN A 51 0.97 3.87 -12.31
CA GLN A 51 1.73 2.89 -13.11
C GLN A 51 1.93 1.61 -12.29
N PHE A 52 1.13 0.58 -12.58
CA PHE A 52 1.02 -0.63 -11.75
C PHE A 52 2.25 -1.57 -11.81
N GLU A 53 2.73 -1.91 -13.01
CA GLU A 53 3.66 -3.04 -13.21
C GLU A 53 4.98 -2.93 -12.44
N GLY A 54 5.50 -1.71 -12.23
CA GLY A 54 6.74 -1.49 -11.47
C GLY A 54 6.56 -1.35 -9.96
N HIS A 55 5.31 -1.29 -9.48
CA HIS A 55 4.98 -0.82 -8.13
C HIS A 55 4.02 -1.76 -7.39
N ALA A 56 3.64 -2.90 -7.99
CA ALA A 56 2.71 -3.87 -7.42
C ALA A 56 3.03 -4.25 -5.97
N GLY A 57 4.27 -4.64 -5.67
CA GLY A 57 4.69 -4.97 -4.30
C GLY A 57 4.55 -3.81 -3.30
N TYR A 58 4.74 -2.57 -3.75
CA TYR A 58 4.54 -1.38 -2.89
C TYR A 58 3.08 -1.08 -2.65
N ILE A 59 2.23 -1.21 -3.67
CA ILE A 59 0.79 -1.02 -3.52
C ILE A 59 0.21 -2.15 -2.66
N CYS A 60 0.67 -3.39 -2.86
CA CYS A 60 0.36 -4.54 -2.02
C CYS A 60 0.70 -4.25 -0.55
N TYR A 61 1.92 -3.77 -0.30
CA TYR A 61 2.36 -3.39 1.04
C TYR A 61 1.52 -2.25 1.65
N LEU A 62 1.19 -1.21 0.87
CA LEU A 62 0.29 -0.13 1.29
C LEU A 62 -1.11 -0.65 1.63
N CYS A 63 -1.60 -1.67 0.93
CA CYS A 63 -2.88 -2.32 1.18
C CYS A 63 -2.80 -3.43 2.24
N SER A 64 -1.62 -3.72 2.81
CA SER A 64 -1.48 -4.73 3.87
C SER A 64 -2.36 -4.46 5.10
N PRO A 65 -2.66 -3.21 5.53
CA PRO A 65 -3.61 -3.01 6.61
C PRO A 65 -5.01 -3.56 6.27
N ILE A 66 -5.41 -3.57 4.99
CA ILE A 66 -6.73 -4.07 4.57
C ILE A 66 -6.81 -5.60 4.73
N THR A 67 -5.70 -6.34 4.60
CA THR A 67 -5.68 -7.79 4.85
C THR A 67 -5.88 -8.14 6.32
N VAL A 68 -5.59 -7.18 7.21
CA VAL A 68 -5.71 -7.30 8.67
C VAL A 68 -7.17 -7.09 9.11
N LEU A 69 -8.02 -6.51 8.25
CA LEU A 69 -9.44 -6.34 8.52
C LEU A 69 -10.21 -7.68 8.34
N PRO A 70 -11.03 -8.09 9.30
CA PRO A 70 -11.63 -9.41 9.40
C PRO A 70 -12.87 -9.61 8.51
N ASP A 71 -13.46 -8.55 7.97
CA ASP A 71 -14.55 -8.61 6.98
C ASP A 71 -14.06 -8.65 5.52
N ILE A 72 -12.76 -8.91 5.33
CA ILE A 72 -12.11 -9.03 4.03
C ILE A 72 -11.59 -10.45 3.82
N GLU A 73 -12.02 -11.08 2.73
CA GLU A 73 -11.42 -12.29 2.20
C GLU A 73 -10.26 -11.92 1.28
N THR A 74 -9.05 -12.38 1.61
CA THR A 74 -7.86 -12.22 0.78
C THR A 74 -7.62 -13.46 -0.06
N ARG A 75 -7.10 -13.26 -1.27
CA ARG A 75 -6.54 -14.32 -2.10
C ARG A 75 -5.09 -13.99 -2.40
N GLU A 76 -4.19 -14.80 -1.84
CA GLU A 76 -2.76 -14.73 -2.10
C GLU A 76 -2.42 -15.48 -3.38
N ASP A 77 -1.62 -14.84 -4.23
CA ASP A 77 -0.92 -15.42 -5.36
C ASP A 77 0.59 -15.21 -5.10
N GLU A 78 1.46 -16.00 -5.73
CA GLU A 78 2.91 -15.81 -5.56
C GLU A 78 3.39 -14.49 -6.17
N ASP A 79 2.57 -13.87 -7.03
CA ASP A 79 2.78 -12.56 -7.61
C ASP A 79 1.94 -11.48 -6.89
N ASP A 80 2.61 -10.54 -6.21
CA ASP A 80 1.98 -9.37 -5.54
C ASP A 80 1.06 -8.58 -6.49
N ALA A 81 1.33 -8.63 -7.80
CA ALA A 81 0.50 -8.01 -8.83
C ALA A 81 -0.94 -8.57 -8.83
N LEU A 82 -1.11 -9.84 -8.50
CA LEU A 82 -2.38 -10.55 -8.60
C LEU A 82 -3.11 -10.70 -7.27
N MET A 83 -2.57 -10.12 -6.19
CA MET A 83 -3.23 -10.11 -4.89
C MET A 83 -4.60 -9.42 -4.97
N ALA A 84 -5.61 -10.00 -4.33
CA ALA A 84 -6.98 -9.53 -4.42
C ALA A 84 -7.75 -9.58 -3.10
N TYR A 85 -8.67 -8.62 -2.94
CA TYR A 85 -9.48 -8.39 -1.75
C TYR A 85 -10.96 -8.52 -2.07
N LYS A 86 -11.75 -9.11 -1.17
CA LYS A 86 -13.20 -9.22 -1.32
C LYS A 86 -13.92 -8.92 -0.02
N TYR A 87 -14.83 -7.95 -0.06
CA TYR A 87 -15.64 -7.57 1.09
C TYR A 87 -16.83 -8.50 1.32
N LYS A 88 -17.05 -8.86 2.59
CA LYS A 88 -18.16 -9.72 3.06
C LYS A 88 -18.79 -9.18 4.36
N PRO A 89 -19.62 -8.13 4.31
CA PRO A 89 -20.21 -7.46 5.48
C PRO A 89 -21.17 -8.34 6.31
N ASP A 90 -21.68 -9.43 5.73
CA ASP A 90 -22.59 -10.34 6.42
C ASP A 90 -21.82 -11.43 7.21
N THR A 91 -20.49 -11.40 7.18
CA THR A 91 -19.66 -12.33 7.96
C THR A 91 -19.62 -11.83 9.40
N PRO A 92 -20.11 -12.61 10.38
CA PRO A 92 -20.05 -12.19 11.76
C PRO A 92 -18.59 -12.18 12.23
N LEU A 93 -18.13 -11.03 12.72
CA LEU A 93 -16.84 -10.88 13.38
C LEU A 93 -16.83 -11.52 14.77
N THR A 94 -15.71 -12.13 15.11
CA THR A 94 -15.41 -12.54 16.47
C THR A 94 -14.92 -11.35 17.30
N GLU A 95 -15.03 -11.45 18.63
CA GLU A 95 -14.58 -10.39 19.56
C GLU A 95 -13.08 -10.12 19.43
N PHE A 96 -12.28 -11.17 19.21
CA PHE A 96 -10.85 -11.05 18.91
C PHE A 96 -10.58 -10.26 17.62
N GLU A 97 -11.36 -10.49 16.58
CA GLU A 97 -11.23 -9.81 15.30
C GLU A 97 -11.59 -8.32 15.42
N ILE A 98 -12.59 -7.97 16.24
CA ILE A 98 -12.97 -6.57 16.51
C ILE A 98 -11.85 -5.82 17.25
N ASP A 99 -11.27 -6.44 18.29
CA ASP A 99 -10.16 -5.84 19.04
C ASP A 99 -8.93 -5.64 18.14
N PHE A 100 -8.63 -6.63 17.30
CA PHE A 100 -7.54 -6.55 16.33
C PHE A 100 -7.76 -5.45 15.26
N CYS A 101 -9.00 -5.21 14.82
CA CYS A 101 -9.32 -4.10 13.90
C CYS A 101 -9.05 -2.72 14.46
N SER A 102 -9.26 -2.54 15.76
CA SER A 102 -9.42 -1.20 16.34
C SER A 102 -8.11 -0.64 16.89
N GLU A 103 -7.29 -1.47 17.53
CA GLU A 103 -5.99 -1.05 18.07
C GLU A 103 -4.82 -1.49 17.17
N ALA A 104 -4.82 -2.74 16.71
CA ALA A 104 -3.70 -3.27 15.93
C ALA A 104 -3.63 -2.69 14.51
N TYR A 105 -4.76 -2.29 13.91
CA TYR A 105 -4.79 -1.64 12.60
C TYR A 105 -4.08 -0.28 12.60
N GLY A 106 -4.31 0.54 13.62
CA GLY A 106 -3.64 1.83 13.77
C GLY A 106 -2.13 1.68 13.98
N GLU A 107 -1.73 0.79 14.88
CA GLU A 107 -0.31 0.46 15.11
C GLU A 107 0.36 -0.10 13.86
N PHE A 108 -0.36 -0.90 13.06
CA PHE A 108 0.14 -1.46 11.82
C PHE A 108 0.33 -0.38 10.74
N ILE A 109 -0.60 0.57 10.61
CA ILE A 109 -0.45 1.73 9.72
C ILE A 109 0.78 2.55 10.10
N ASP A 110 0.96 2.87 11.39
CA ASP A 110 2.10 3.62 11.88
C ASP A 110 3.42 2.92 11.52
N ARG A 111 3.48 1.60 11.69
CA ARG A 111 4.65 0.79 11.32
C ARG A 111 4.92 0.78 9.81
N VAL A 112 3.88 0.63 8.98
CA VAL A 112 3.99 0.70 7.51
C VAL A 112 4.58 2.05 7.08
N ILE A 113 4.13 3.14 7.71
CA ILE A 113 4.66 4.49 7.46
C ILE A 113 6.14 4.58 7.87
N GLU A 114 6.52 4.01 9.01
CA GLU A 114 7.93 4.00 9.46
C GLU A 114 8.84 3.22 8.50
N ASP A 115 8.43 2.03 8.07
CA ASP A 115 9.17 1.20 7.12
C ASP A 115 9.33 1.94 5.77
N LEU A 116 8.29 2.61 5.27
CA LEU A 116 8.37 3.44 4.06
C LEU A 116 9.34 4.63 4.20
N LYS A 117 9.39 5.26 5.38
CA LYS A 117 10.37 6.31 5.68
C LYS A 117 11.80 5.76 5.72
N GLU A 118 12.00 4.51 6.13
CA GLU A 118 13.31 3.84 6.09
C GLU A 118 13.74 3.55 4.65
N ILE A 119 12.87 2.93 3.84
CA ILE A 119 13.12 2.67 2.41
C ILE A 119 13.49 3.96 1.66
N LYS A 120 12.78 5.07 1.95
CA LYS A 120 13.12 6.39 1.40
C LYS A 120 14.54 6.80 1.73
N ARG A 121 14.92 6.71 3.02
CA ARG A 121 16.28 7.08 3.48
C ARG A 121 17.35 6.24 2.79
N GLU A 122 17.14 4.94 2.62
CA GLU A 122 18.08 4.08 1.91
C GLU A 122 18.23 4.44 0.43
N ASN A 123 17.11 4.75 -0.25
CA ASN A 123 17.13 5.17 -1.64
C ASN A 123 17.82 6.53 -1.81
N ASP A 124 17.60 7.48 -0.90
CA ASP A 124 18.28 8.78 -0.91
C ASP A 124 19.80 8.63 -0.72
N LEU A 125 20.23 7.74 0.18
CA LEU A 125 21.65 7.43 0.39
C LEU A 125 22.29 6.79 -0.85
N LYS A 126 21.65 5.77 -1.42
CA LYS A 126 22.13 5.11 -2.66
C LYS A 126 22.24 6.09 -3.83
N ASN A 127 21.27 6.99 -3.98
CA ASN A 127 21.28 8.01 -5.03
C ASN A 127 22.34 9.10 -4.79
N GLY A 128 22.62 9.43 -3.52
CA GLY A 128 23.71 10.32 -3.13
C GLY A 128 25.09 9.74 -3.45
N ASP A 129 25.29 8.46 -3.13
CA ASP A 129 26.54 7.73 -3.40
C ASP A 129 26.78 7.56 -4.90
N ALA A 130 25.75 7.20 -5.67
CA ALA A 130 25.84 7.08 -7.13
C ALA A 130 26.25 8.40 -7.81
N LYS A 131 25.70 9.54 -7.33
CA LYS A 131 26.11 10.87 -7.81
C LYS A 131 27.55 11.22 -7.46
N LEU A 132 28.02 10.83 -6.28
CA LEU A 132 29.40 11.10 -5.84
C LEU A 132 30.41 10.32 -6.68
N GLU A 133 30.14 9.04 -6.97
CA GLU A 133 30.98 8.20 -7.83
C GLU A 133 31.08 8.75 -9.26
N GLU A 134 29.97 9.26 -9.81
CA GLU A 134 29.96 9.86 -11.14
C GLU A 134 30.80 11.15 -11.20
N ILE A 135 30.75 11.98 -10.15
CA ILE A 135 31.61 13.18 -10.03
C ILE A 135 33.08 12.77 -9.92
N ILE A 136 33.41 11.76 -9.11
CA ILE A 136 34.79 11.25 -8.97
C ILE A 136 35.33 10.71 -10.30
N ARG A 137 34.48 10.07 -11.12
CA ARG A 137 34.87 9.53 -12.44
C ARG A 137 35.11 10.62 -13.49
N GLN A 138 34.52 11.80 -13.31
CA GLN A 138 34.67 12.94 -14.20
C GLN A 138 35.83 13.88 -13.81
N LEU A 139 36.46 13.66 -12.66
CA LEU A 139 37.67 14.35 -12.18
C LEU A 139 38.94 13.57 -12.55
#